data_AF-A0A842P2U1-F1
#
_entry.id   AF-A0A842P2U1-F1
#
_cell.length_a   1.000
_cell.length_b   1.000
_cell.length_c   1.000
_cell.angle_alpha   90.00
_cell.angle_beta   90.00
_cell.angle_gamma   90.00
#
_symmetry.space_group_name_H-M   'P 1'
#
loop_
_entity.id
_entity.type
_entity.pdbx_description
1 polymer ?
#
loop_
_entity_poly.entity_id
_entity_poly.type
_entity_poly.pdbx_seq_one_letter_code
_entity_poly.pdbx_strand_id
1 'polypeptide(L)'
;STIDNLVVVGDNEFLLDTSIMDDSVLIQTFGSSVITIDYDIHDLVSKQGRLWTFSLDSPSNFTLLLPKNSAIVGMINLPINMEIINDQNKLTLSPGKTEIDYLFSNSISNSLPDTKLETNYFPYAIIVGVLLIILIGSVIIIRNKRKNHKSIEYNEATKKNTIDLETIFKLKPDLREDDKELVKFIFNNEGEALESELRKKFLQPRTTMWRAVKRLEREGVIEIEKKDLQNLVKLRKSMGEEE
;
A
#
# COMPACT_ATOMS: atom_id res chain seq x y z
N SER A 1 -4.64 31.09 24.39
CA SER A 1 -5.02 31.16 22.97
C SER A 1 -5.95 32.33 22.77
N THR A 2 -5.79 33.09 21.70
CA THR A 2 -6.75 34.14 21.33
C THR A 2 -7.73 33.58 20.29
N ILE A 3 -9.01 33.86 20.48
CA ILE A 3 -10.07 33.51 19.53
C ILE A 3 -10.40 34.77 18.73
N ASP A 4 -10.47 34.62 17.41
CA ASP A 4 -10.89 35.67 16.49
C ASP A 4 -12.20 35.30 15.80
N ASN A 5 -12.91 36.31 15.26
CA ASN A 5 -14.10 36.13 14.43
C ASN A 5 -15.20 35.22 15.04
N LEU A 6 -15.40 35.26 16.37
CA LEU A 6 -16.45 34.51 17.05
C LEU A 6 -17.84 34.95 16.56
N VAL A 7 -18.59 34.01 16.00
CA VAL A 7 -19.99 34.17 15.62
C VAL A 7 -20.79 33.05 16.26
N VAL A 8 -21.87 33.41 16.94
CA VAL A 8 -22.77 32.45 17.59
C VAL A 8 -24.18 32.68 17.10
N VAL A 9 -24.77 31.65 16.52
CA VAL A 9 -26.15 31.65 16.02
C VAL A 9 -26.98 30.56 16.69
N GLY A 10 -28.23 30.90 17.00
CA GLY A 10 -29.25 29.98 17.51
C GLY A 10 -30.13 29.44 16.39
N ASP A 11 -31.34 29.02 16.77
CA ASP A 11 -32.31 28.48 15.82
C ASP A 11 -32.66 29.52 14.73
N ASN A 12 -32.80 29.07 13.48
CA ASN A 12 -33.08 29.92 12.30
C ASN A 12 -32.06 31.05 12.05
N GLU A 13 -30.77 30.81 12.32
CA GLU A 13 -29.67 31.76 12.08
C GLU A 13 -29.77 33.06 12.90
N PHE A 14 -30.53 33.05 14.00
CA PHE A 14 -30.64 34.21 14.89
C PHE A 14 -29.32 34.43 15.64
N LEU A 15 -28.75 35.63 15.54
CA LEU A 15 -27.53 35.99 16.27
C LEU A 15 -27.79 36.01 17.78
N LEU A 16 -26.98 35.26 18.54
CA LEU A 16 -27.06 35.21 19.99
C LEU A 16 -26.08 36.20 20.63
N ASP A 17 -26.44 36.68 21.82
CA ASP A 17 -25.57 37.56 22.60
C ASP A 17 -24.46 36.74 23.29
N THR A 18 -23.24 37.25 23.24
CA THR A 18 -22.05 36.53 23.71
C THR A 18 -21.11 37.44 24.48
N SER A 19 -20.56 36.93 25.58
CA SER A 19 -19.50 37.59 26.36
C SER A 19 -18.31 36.66 26.53
N ILE A 20 -17.14 37.08 26.05
CA ILE A 20 -15.88 36.35 26.25
C ILE A 20 -15.35 36.68 27.66
N MET A 21 -15.03 35.66 28.43
CA MET A 21 -14.49 35.73 29.78
C MET A 21 -13.24 34.87 29.85
N ASP A 22 -12.06 35.48 29.67
CA ASP A 22 -10.75 34.81 29.66
C ASP A 22 -10.78 33.50 28.85
N ASP A 23 -10.88 32.36 29.54
CA ASP A 23 -10.87 31.01 28.98
C ASP A 23 -12.25 30.42 28.64
N SER A 24 -13.32 31.22 28.71
CA SER A 24 -14.70 30.78 28.53
C SER A 24 -15.54 31.79 27.75
N VAL A 25 -16.63 31.32 27.13
CA VAL A 25 -17.61 32.17 26.45
C VAL A 25 -18.97 31.95 27.08
N LEU A 26 -19.59 33.02 27.56
CA LEU A 26 -20.96 33.03 28.03
C LEU A 26 -21.88 33.35 26.85
N ILE A 27 -22.84 32.46 26.56
CA ILE A 27 -23.79 32.62 25.46
C ILE A 27 -25.19 32.70 26.04
N GLN A 28 -25.93 33.76 25.71
CA GLN A 28 -27.35 33.88 26.05
C GLN A 28 -28.17 33.18 24.97
N THR A 29 -28.75 32.03 25.31
CA THR A 29 -29.37 31.12 24.31
C THR A 29 -30.76 31.56 23.85
N PHE A 30 -31.45 32.41 24.63
CA PHE A 30 -32.81 32.90 24.38
C PHE A 30 -33.83 31.81 24.02
N GLY A 31 -33.65 30.60 24.55
CA GLY A 31 -34.54 29.46 24.29
C GLY A 31 -34.21 28.67 23.02
N SER A 32 -33.09 28.96 22.33
CA SER A 32 -32.60 28.16 21.21
C SER A 32 -32.25 26.75 21.68
N SER A 33 -32.66 25.75 20.90
CA SER A 33 -32.39 24.33 21.18
C SER A 33 -31.07 23.86 20.57
N VAL A 34 -30.64 24.48 19.47
CA VAL A 34 -29.36 24.22 18.81
C VAL A 34 -28.60 25.53 18.69
N ILE A 35 -27.28 25.46 18.90
CA ILE A 35 -26.38 26.60 18.79
C ILE A 35 -25.24 26.19 17.88
N THR A 36 -24.91 27.05 16.91
CA THR A 36 -23.72 26.92 16.07
C THR A 36 -22.74 28.00 16.45
N ILE A 37 -21.48 27.60 16.64
CA ILE A 37 -20.39 28.47 17.06
C ILE A 37 -19.29 28.36 16.00
N ASP A 38 -19.02 29.46 15.33
CA ASP A 38 -17.95 29.59 14.36
C ASP A 38 -16.89 30.55 14.90
N TYR A 39 -15.61 30.17 14.79
CA TYR A 39 -14.50 30.96 15.29
C TYR A 39 -13.18 30.57 14.65
N ASP A 40 -12.22 31.48 14.69
CA ASP A 40 -10.84 31.25 14.27
C ASP A 40 -9.91 31.11 15.48
N ILE A 41 -8.97 30.17 15.39
CA ILE A 41 -7.95 29.92 16.41
C ILE A 41 -6.61 29.59 15.76
N HIS A 42 -5.53 30.17 16.27
CA HIS A 42 -4.19 30.04 15.68
C HIS A 42 -3.35 28.94 16.33
N ASP A 43 -3.74 28.46 17.51
CA ASP A 43 -2.89 27.63 18.37
C ASP A 43 -3.00 26.12 18.11
N LEU A 44 -3.99 25.70 17.30
CA LEU A 44 -4.20 24.28 16.96
C LEU A 44 -3.21 23.76 15.92
N VAL A 45 -2.48 24.66 15.26
CA VAL A 45 -1.58 24.32 14.17
C VAL A 45 -0.21 24.95 14.41
N SER A 46 0.83 24.15 14.30
CA SER A 46 2.22 24.63 14.33
C SER A 46 2.92 24.32 13.01
N LYS A 47 4.01 25.05 12.73
CA LYS A 47 4.79 24.88 11.50
C LYS A 47 6.28 24.81 11.82
N GLN A 48 6.94 23.78 11.32
CA GLN A 48 8.38 23.65 11.35
C GLN A 48 8.92 23.40 9.93
N GLY A 49 9.55 24.41 9.34
CA GLY A 49 10.02 24.34 7.96
C GLY A 49 8.85 24.19 6.97
N ARG A 50 8.73 23.03 6.34
CA ARG A 50 7.61 22.68 5.45
C ARG A 50 6.51 21.86 6.12
N LEU A 51 6.82 21.28 7.29
CA LEU A 51 5.93 20.44 8.07
C LEU A 51 4.94 21.30 8.83
N TRP A 52 3.67 20.96 8.70
CA TRP A 52 2.59 21.51 9.51
C TRP A 52 2.05 20.40 10.40
N THR A 53 1.81 20.74 11.66
CA THR A 53 1.32 19.79 12.66
C THR A 53 0.03 20.36 13.26
N PHE A 54 -1.07 19.68 13.06
CA PHE A 54 -2.32 19.92 13.78
C PHE A 54 -2.31 19.11 15.07
N SER A 55 -2.66 19.71 16.20
CA SER A 55 -2.76 19.03 17.50
C SER A 55 -4.01 19.46 18.25
N LEU A 56 -4.76 18.49 18.77
CA LEU A 56 -5.98 18.71 19.55
C LEU A 56 -6.21 17.54 20.51
N ASP A 57 -6.51 17.85 21.78
CA ASP A 57 -7.01 16.88 22.75
C ASP A 57 -8.53 17.05 22.88
N SER A 58 -9.29 16.25 22.12
CA SER A 58 -10.74 16.40 22.03
C SER A 58 -11.46 15.49 23.03
N PRO A 59 -12.46 15.99 23.79
CA PRO A 59 -13.27 15.16 24.69
C PRO A 59 -14.32 14.32 23.95
N SER A 60 -14.56 14.57 22.65
CA SER A 60 -15.58 13.92 21.83
C SER A 60 -15.09 13.63 20.41
N ASN A 61 -15.89 12.88 19.66
CA ASN A 61 -15.63 12.68 18.23
C ASN A 61 -15.68 14.02 17.51
N PHE A 62 -14.74 14.23 16.59
CA PHE A 62 -14.70 15.44 15.78
C PHE A 62 -14.32 15.11 14.34
N THR A 63 -14.55 16.08 13.46
CA THR A 63 -14.15 16.01 12.07
C THR A 63 -13.12 17.08 11.78
N LEU A 64 -12.03 16.69 11.15
CA LEU A 64 -11.00 17.59 10.65
C LEU A 64 -11.07 17.65 9.13
N LEU A 65 -11.24 18.84 8.58
CA LEU A 65 -11.10 19.09 7.15
C LEU A 65 -9.73 19.73 6.92
N LEU A 66 -8.83 19.02 6.25
CA LEU A 66 -7.51 19.53 5.95
C LEU A 66 -7.52 20.51 4.77
N PRO A 67 -6.59 21.47 4.71
CA PRO A 67 -6.48 22.40 3.60
C PRO A 67 -6.35 21.69 2.25
N LYS A 68 -6.81 22.35 1.19
CA LYS A 68 -6.53 21.90 -0.18
C LYS A 68 -5.04 21.71 -0.43
N ASN A 69 -4.70 20.79 -1.32
CA ASN A 69 -3.32 20.50 -1.70
C ASN A 69 -2.46 20.06 -0.50
N SER A 70 -3.05 19.42 0.51
CA SER A 70 -2.33 18.86 1.65
C SER A 70 -2.15 17.34 1.50
N ALA A 71 -0.99 16.85 1.93
CA ALA A 71 -0.67 15.44 2.03
C ALA A 71 -0.32 15.11 3.48
N ILE A 72 -1.02 14.14 4.07
CA ILE A 72 -0.75 13.65 5.41
C ILE A 72 0.51 12.78 5.38
N VAL A 73 1.47 13.08 6.25
CA VAL A 73 2.75 12.36 6.34
C VAL A 73 2.92 11.61 7.66
N GLY A 74 2.14 11.95 8.69
CA GLY A 74 2.15 11.29 9.99
C GLY A 74 0.87 11.55 10.76
N MET A 75 0.47 10.60 11.60
CA MET A 75 -0.61 10.76 12.58
C MET A 75 -0.42 9.80 13.73
N ILE A 76 -0.77 10.20 14.95
CA ILE A 76 -0.66 9.32 16.14
C ILE A 76 -1.85 8.36 16.28
N ASN A 77 -3.04 8.76 15.83
CA ASN A 77 -4.25 7.95 15.86
C ASN A 77 -4.81 7.77 14.45
N LEU A 78 -5.31 6.57 14.17
CA LEU A 78 -6.03 6.32 12.92
C LEU A 78 -7.44 6.90 12.99
N PRO A 79 -7.91 7.57 11.93
CA PRO A 79 -9.28 8.08 11.86
C PRO A 79 -10.29 6.93 11.76
N ILE A 80 -11.48 7.16 12.31
CA ILE A 80 -12.66 6.29 12.18
C ILE A 80 -13.09 6.22 10.70
N ASN A 81 -12.98 7.35 9.99
CA ASN A 81 -13.36 7.46 8.59
C ASN A 81 -12.47 8.49 7.87
N MET A 82 -12.24 8.27 6.58
CA MET A 82 -11.53 9.19 5.70
C MET A 82 -12.31 9.37 4.41
N GLU A 83 -12.57 10.62 4.06
CA GLU A 83 -13.30 11.02 2.86
C GLU A 83 -12.51 12.11 2.14
N ILE A 84 -12.73 12.24 0.82
CA ILE A 84 -12.24 13.39 0.06
C ILE A 84 -13.47 14.21 -0.34
N ILE A 85 -13.53 15.47 0.10
CA ILE A 85 -14.60 16.41 -0.24
C ILE A 85 -13.97 17.66 -0.85
N ASN A 86 -14.32 17.98 -2.10
CA ASN A 86 -13.79 19.15 -2.82
C ASN A 86 -12.25 19.23 -2.80
N ASP A 87 -11.60 18.09 -3.08
CA ASP A 87 -10.13 17.92 -3.07
C ASP A 87 -9.45 18.16 -1.71
N GLN A 88 -10.21 18.02 -0.62
CA GLN A 88 -9.71 18.12 0.75
C GLN A 88 -9.92 16.81 1.49
N ASN A 89 -8.92 16.39 2.26
CA ASN A 89 -9.03 15.22 3.12
C ASN A 89 -9.87 15.58 4.35
N LYS A 90 -11.01 14.91 4.49
CA LYS A 90 -11.88 14.98 5.66
C LYS A 90 -11.68 13.73 6.50
N LEU A 91 -11.33 13.92 7.76
CA LEU A 91 -11.01 12.84 8.70
C LEU A 91 -12.01 12.89 9.86
N THR A 92 -12.62 11.76 10.20
CA THR A 92 -13.41 11.62 11.43
C THR A 92 -12.56 10.93 12.48
N LEU A 93 -12.39 11.55 13.64
CA LEU A 93 -11.46 11.13 14.69
C LEU A 93 -12.21 10.85 16.01
N SER A 94 -11.70 9.88 16.76
CA SER A 94 -12.18 9.52 18.10
C SER A 94 -11.70 10.54 19.14
N PRO A 95 -12.25 10.53 20.38
CA PRO A 95 -11.79 11.39 21.45
C PRO A 95 -10.35 11.07 21.86
N GLY A 96 -9.68 12.06 22.42
CA GLY A 96 -8.31 12.00 22.95
C GLY A 96 -7.32 12.86 22.17
N LYS A 97 -6.06 12.75 22.60
CA LYS A 97 -4.92 13.46 21.99
C LYS A 97 -4.74 13.02 20.55
N THR A 98 -4.85 13.97 19.64
CA THR A 98 -4.62 13.80 18.21
C THR A 98 -3.51 14.72 17.76
N GLU A 99 -2.64 14.19 16.92
CA GLU A 99 -1.57 14.92 16.25
C GLU A 99 -1.50 14.41 14.80
N ILE A 100 -1.54 15.33 13.85
CA ILE A 100 -1.53 15.04 12.41
C ILE A 100 -0.53 15.97 11.74
N ASP A 101 0.46 15.33 11.11
CA ASP A 101 1.49 16.00 10.34
C ASP A 101 1.12 16.00 8.86
N TYR A 102 1.20 17.16 8.23
CA TYR A 102 0.91 17.33 6.82
C TYR A 102 1.85 18.31 6.11
N LEU A 103 1.93 18.17 4.80
CA LEU A 103 2.70 19.02 3.90
C LEU A 103 1.79 19.56 2.81
N PHE A 104 1.98 20.81 2.40
CA PHE A 104 1.40 21.29 1.16
C PHE A 104 2.17 20.70 -0.04
N SER A 105 1.46 20.04 -0.94
CA SER A 105 1.97 19.44 -2.16
C SER A 105 1.30 20.06 -3.39
N ASN A 106 2.11 20.51 -4.34
CA ASN A 106 1.62 21.06 -5.61
C ASN A 106 1.21 19.97 -6.61
N SER A 107 1.40 18.68 -6.30
CA SER A 107 0.95 17.57 -7.14
C SER A 107 -0.39 17.04 -6.62
N ILE A 108 -1.48 17.45 -7.25
CA ILE A 108 -2.77 16.77 -7.12
C ILE A 108 -2.66 15.45 -7.88
N SER A 109 -2.21 14.41 -7.22
CA SER A 109 -2.38 13.03 -7.67
C SER A 109 -2.37 12.08 -6.47
N ASN A 110 -3.16 12.37 -5.45
CA ASN A 110 -3.61 11.33 -4.54
C ASN A 110 -4.88 10.73 -5.16
N SER A 111 -4.73 9.96 -6.24
CA SER A 111 -5.61 8.82 -6.37
C SER A 111 -5.23 7.89 -5.22
N LEU A 112 -6.11 7.72 -4.23
CA LEU A 112 -6.27 6.37 -3.68
C LEU A 112 -6.38 5.45 -4.90
N PRO A 113 -5.69 4.28 -4.94
CA PRO A 113 -5.83 3.37 -6.05
C PRO A 113 -7.32 3.06 -6.18
N ASP A 114 -7.93 3.65 -7.21
CA ASP A 114 -9.24 3.28 -7.69
C ASP A 114 -9.07 1.80 -8.02
N THR A 115 -9.51 0.95 -7.09
CA THR A 115 -9.60 -0.47 -7.32
C THR A 115 -10.79 -0.62 -8.25
N LYS A 116 -10.59 -0.22 -9.51
CA LYS A 116 -11.27 -0.84 -10.62
C LYS A 116 -10.93 -2.31 -10.47
N LEU A 117 -11.89 -3.06 -9.96
CA LEU A 117 -11.93 -4.49 -10.16
C LEU A 117 -12.03 -4.67 -11.66
N GLU A 118 -10.89 -4.59 -12.34
CA GLU A 118 -10.66 -5.19 -13.65
C GLU A 118 -10.86 -6.68 -13.42
N THR A 119 -12.12 -7.11 -13.47
CA THR A 119 -12.48 -8.52 -13.54
C THR A 119 -11.88 -9.03 -14.82
N ASN A 120 -10.67 -9.55 -14.70
CA ASN A 120 -9.91 -10.13 -15.80
C ASN A 120 -10.69 -11.38 -16.25
N TYR A 121 -11.49 -11.24 -17.30
CA TYR A 121 -12.20 -12.34 -17.95
C TYR A 121 -11.25 -13.26 -18.74
N PHE A 122 -9.97 -12.90 -18.86
CA PHE A 122 -8.95 -13.68 -19.56
C PHE A 122 -8.79 -15.13 -19.04
N PRO A 123 -8.69 -15.41 -17.73
CA PRO A 123 -8.67 -16.78 -17.21
C PRO A 123 -9.99 -17.54 -17.45
N TYR A 124 -11.15 -16.86 -17.39
CA TYR A 124 -12.44 -17.53 -17.61
C TYR A 124 -12.74 -17.79 -19.10
N ALA A 125 -12.24 -16.95 -20.01
CA ALA A 125 -12.33 -17.19 -21.45
C ALA A 125 -11.52 -18.43 -21.87
N ILE A 126 -10.39 -18.71 -21.21
CA ILE A 126 -9.61 -19.94 -21.42
C ILE A 126 -10.38 -21.15 -20.88
N ILE A 127 -11.02 -21.05 -19.71
CA ILE A 127 -11.78 -22.17 -19.11
C ILE A 127 -13.02 -22.54 -19.94
N VAL A 128 -13.74 -21.56 -20.50
CA VAL A 128 -14.90 -21.82 -21.40
C VAL A 128 -14.45 -22.36 -22.76
N GLY A 129 -13.32 -21.88 -23.30
CA GLY A 129 -12.74 -22.37 -24.56
C GLY A 129 -12.18 -23.80 -24.46
N VAL A 130 -11.52 -24.14 -23.35
CA VAL A 130 -10.93 -25.47 -23.13
C VAL A 130 -12.01 -26.55 -22.97
N LEU A 131 -13.16 -26.26 -22.35
CA LEU A 131 -14.27 -27.22 -22.24
C LEU A 131 -14.90 -27.58 -23.60
N LEU A 132 -14.96 -26.64 -24.56
CA LEU A 132 -15.44 -26.92 -25.92
C LEU A 132 -14.43 -27.71 -26.76
N ILE A 133 -13.13 -27.45 -26.59
CA ILE A 133 -12.06 -28.20 -27.28
C ILE A 133 -11.95 -29.64 -26.75
N ILE A 134 -12.20 -29.89 -25.45
CA ILE A 134 -12.24 -31.25 -24.89
C ILE A 134 -13.44 -32.05 -25.44
N LEU A 135 -14.61 -31.41 -25.63
CA LEU A 135 -15.80 -32.06 -26.20
C LEU A 135 -15.62 -32.40 -27.69
N ILE A 136 -15.02 -31.51 -28.49
CA ILE A 136 -14.78 -31.78 -29.92
C ILE A 136 -13.59 -32.75 -30.10
N GLY A 137 -12.54 -32.61 -29.28
CA GLY A 137 -11.37 -33.49 -29.29
C GLY A 137 -11.68 -34.92 -28.86
N SER A 138 -12.54 -35.11 -27.85
CA SER A 138 -12.95 -36.45 -27.40
C SER A 138 -13.75 -37.22 -28.46
N VAL A 139 -14.62 -36.55 -29.23
CA VAL A 139 -15.37 -37.18 -30.34
C VAL A 139 -14.46 -37.59 -31.50
N ILE A 140 -13.43 -36.81 -31.82
CA ILE A 140 -12.47 -37.12 -32.89
C ILE A 140 -11.50 -38.24 -32.47
N ILE A 141 -11.03 -38.25 -31.21
CA ILE A 141 -10.13 -39.27 -30.67
C ILE A 141 -10.84 -40.63 -30.49
N ILE A 142 -12.12 -40.64 -30.08
CA ILE A 142 -12.91 -41.88 -29.94
C ILE A 142 -13.17 -42.56 -31.30
N ARG A 143 -13.24 -41.81 -32.40
CA ARG A 143 -13.40 -42.40 -33.74
C ARG A 143 -12.13 -43.02 -34.32
N ASN A 144 -10.94 -42.57 -33.90
CA ASN A 144 -9.69 -42.93 -34.61
C ASN A 144 -8.75 -43.90 -33.87
N LYS A 145 -9.09 -44.40 -32.69
CA LYS A 145 -8.26 -45.41 -31.98
C LYS A 145 -9.04 -46.64 -31.52
N ARG A 146 -9.75 -47.27 -32.47
CA ARG A 146 -9.77 -48.73 -32.54
C ARG A 146 -8.41 -49.20 -33.06
N LYS A 147 -7.46 -49.43 -32.15
CA LYS A 147 -6.34 -50.38 -32.22
C LYS A 147 -5.18 -49.91 -31.33
N ASN A 148 -4.73 -50.83 -30.49
CA ASN A 148 -3.43 -50.94 -29.84
C ASN A 148 -3.17 -50.16 -28.53
N HIS A 149 -3.05 -51.00 -27.51
CA HIS A 149 -2.50 -50.89 -26.16
C HIS A 149 -1.04 -50.40 -26.11
N LYS A 150 -0.73 -49.40 -25.26
CA LYS A 150 0.41 -49.35 -24.33
C LYS A 150 0.45 -48.03 -23.55
N SER A 151 1.15 -48.09 -22.42
CA SER A 151 1.06 -47.31 -21.19
C SER A 151 2.27 -46.39 -20.94
N ILE A 152 2.09 -45.42 -20.01
CA ILE A 152 3.07 -44.67 -19.17
C ILE A 152 3.87 -43.53 -19.86
N GLU A 153 3.89 -42.31 -19.27
CA GLU A 153 5.08 -41.74 -18.56
C GLU A 153 4.83 -40.33 -17.94
N TYR A 154 5.57 -40.06 -16.85
CA TYR A 154 5.39 -39.06 -15.80
C TYR A 154 6.48 -37.96 -15.90
N ASN A 155 6.05 -36.69 -15.86
CA ASN A 155 6.74 -35.45 -15.46
C ASN A 155 8.24 -35.26 -15.78
N GLU A 156 8.54 -34.47 -16.82
CA GLU A 156 9.89 -33.97 -17.13
C GLU A 156 10.15 -32.49 -16.73
N ALA A 157 9.13 -31.67 -16.43
CA ALA A 157 9.33 -30.23 -16.18
C ALA A 157 9.86 -29.87 -14.78
N THR A 158 9.59 -30.70 -13.76
CA THR A 158 9.99 -30.42 -12.37
C THR A 158 11.43 -30.81 -12.05
N LYS A 159 12.05 -31.72 -12.82
CA LYS A 159 13.40 -32.25 -12.54
C LYS A 159 14.51 -31.30 -12.98
N LYS A 160 14.30 -30.51 -14.04
CA LYS A 160 15.32 -29.59 -14.57
C LYS A 160 15.54 -28.38 -13.63
N ASN A 161 14.46 -27.92 -13.00
CA ASN A 161 14.46 -26.74 -12.13
C ASN A 161 15.06 -27.00 -10.74
N THR A 162 14.94 -28.24 -10.22
CA THR A 162 15.52 -28.60 -8.91
C THR A 162 17.04 -28.80 -8.96
N ILE A 163 17.58 -29.26 -10.09
CA ILE A 163 19.02 -29.53 -10.26
C ILE A 163 19.84 -28.23 -10.21
N ASP A 164 19.31 -27.13 -10.75
CA ASP A 164 20.04 -25.85 -10.82
C ASP A 164 20.07 -25.11 -9.46
N LEU A 165 18.95 -25.13 -8.73
CA LEU A 165 18.86 -24.61 -7.34
C LEU A 165 19.77 -25.38 -6.37
N GLU A 166 19.79 -26.71 -6.44
CA GLU A 166 20.69 -27.53 -5.62
C GLU A 166 22.16 -27.26 -5.91
N THR A 167 22.49 -26.92 -7.16
CA THR A 167 23.87 -26.58 -7.56
C THR A 167 24.28 -25.24 -6.94
N ILE A 168 23.40 -24.23 -6.93
CA ILE A 168 23.63 -22.94 -6.26
C ILE A 168 23.80 -23.13 -4.74
N PHE A 169 22.95 -23.93 -4.10
CA PHE A 169 23.03 -24.18 -2.65
C PHE A 169 24.21 -25.09 -2.24
N LYS A 170 24.68 -26.00 -3.11
CA LYS A 170 25.89 -26.81 -2.87
C LYS A 170 27.18 -26.01 -3.03
N LEU A 171 27.21 -25.02 -3.92
CA LEU A 171 28.38 -24.17 -4.14
C LEU A 171 28.60 -23.14 -3.03
N LYS A 172 27.55 -22.76 -2.27
CA LYS A 172 27.62 -21.79 -1.17
C LYS A 172 26.76 -22.22 0.03
N PRO A 173 27.28 -23.11 0.90
CA PRO A 173 26.55 -23.56 2.09
C PRO A 173 26.41 -22.51 3.21
N ASP A 174 27.10 -21.36 3.10
CA ASP A 174 27.13 -20.29 4.12
C ASP A 174 26.00 -19.24 3.98
N LEU A 175 24.99 -19.53 3.16
CA LEU A 175 23.81 -18.68 3.01
C LEU A 175 22.88 -18.83 4.22
N ARG A 176 22.44 -17.70 4.78
CA ARG A 176 21.43 -17.67 5.85
C ARG A 176 20.12 -18.29 5.36
N GLU A 177 19.35 -18.86 6.26
CA GLU A 177 18.06 -19.48 5.92
C GLU A 177 17.10 -18.49 5.23
N ASP A 178 17.01 -17.27 5.76
CA ASP A 178 16.23 -16.18 5.16
C ASP A 178 16.69 -15.81 3.73
N ASP A 179 17.99 -15.91 3.46
CA ASP A 179 18.58 -15.56 2.16
C ASP A 179 18.34 -16.66 1.11
N LYS A 180 18.24 -17.93 1.53
CA LYS A 180 17.88 -19.04 0.63
C LYS A 180 16.46 -18.90 0.10
N GLU A 181 15.54 -18.41 0.91
CA GLU A 181 14.16 -18.17 0.47
C GLU A 181 14.08 -17.07 -0.58
N LEU A 182 14.87 -16.00 -0.43
CA LEU A 182 15.00 -14.94 -1.44
C LEU A 182 15.50 -15.50 -2.77
N VAL A 183 16.58 -16.29 -2.74
CA VAL A 183 17.15 -16.94 -3.93
C VAL A 183 16.14 -17.87 -4.60
N LYS A 184 15.43 -18.69 -3.81
CA LYS A 184 14.37 -19.56 -4.31
C LYS A 184 13.24 -18.78 -4.98
N PHE A 185 12.87 -17.64 -4.41
CA PHE A 185 11.83 -16.79 -4.97
C PHE A 185 12.27 -16.14 -6.29
N ILE A 186 13.49 -15.60 -6.36
CA ILE A 186 14.03 -15.04 -7.60
C ILE A 186 14.12 -16.11 -8.69
N PHE A 187 14.54 -17.33 -8.33
CA PHE A 187 14.59 -18.46 -9.25
C PHE A 187 13.23 -18.85 -9.80
N ASN A 188 12.20 -18.87 -8.95
CA ASN A 188 10.82 -19.17 -9.38
C ASN A 188 10.23 -18.08 -10.29
N ASN A 189 10.74 -16.85 -10.21
CA ASN A 189 10.37 -15.74 -11.10
C ASN A 189 11.33 -15.63 -12.29
N GLU A 190 11.60 -16.74 -12.97
CA GLU A 190 12.45 -16.79 -14.17
C GLU A 190 13.91 -16.35 -13.95
N GLY A 191 14.36 -16.25 -12.70
CA GLY A 191 15.70 -15.80 -12.35
C GLY A 191 15.83 -14.29 -12.18
N GLU A 192 14.74 -13.51 -12.25
CA GLU A 192 14.75 -12.06 -12.04
C GLU A 192 13.59 -11.63 -11.12
N ALA A 193 13.81 -10.62 -10.28
CA ALA A 193 12.76 -10.07 -9.44
C ALA A 193 13.04 -8.60 -9.13
N LEU A 194 12.01 -7.78 -9.01
CA LEU A 194 12.18 -6.41 -8.51
C LEU A 194 12.37 -6.42 -6.99
N GLU A 195 13.19 -5.51 -6.46
CA GLU A 195 13.31 -5.32 -5.01
C GLU A 195 11.94 -5.04 -4.37
N SER A 196 11.07 -4.32 -5.09
CA SER A 196 9.71 -4.03 -4.66
C SER A 196 8.82 -5.28 -4.55
N GLU A 197 9.05 -6.30 -5.39
CA GLU A 197 8.37 -7.59 -5.34
C GLU A 197 8.87 -8.46 -4.19
N LEU A 198 10.18 -8.52 -3.99
CA LEU A 198 10.78 -9.16 -2.82
C LEU A 198 10.22 -8.56 -1.53
N ARG A 199 10.13 -7.23 -1.47
CA ARG A 199 9.56 -6.53 -0.31
C ARG A 199 8.12 -6.93 -0.03
N LYS A 200 7.28 -7.00 -1.08
CA LYS A 200 5.87 -7.40 -0.96
C LYS A 200 5.74 -8.86 -0.52
N LYS A 201 6.56 -9.76 -1.07
CA LYS A 201 6.50 -11.19 -0.77
C LYS A 201 6.91 -11.51 0.67
N PHE A 202 8.00 -10.91 1.14
CA PHE A 202 8.61 -11.21 2.44
C PHE A 202 8.19 -10.23 3.55
N LEU A 203 7.33 -9.26 3.23
CA LEU A 203 6.81 -8.23 4.14
C LEU A 203 7.92 -7.49 4.92
N GLN A 204 9.09 -7.34 4.31
CA GLN A 204 10.25 -6.71 4.95
C GLN A 204 10.27 -5.19 4.71
N PRO A 205 10.78 -4.39 5.65
CA PRO A 205 11.08 -2.98 5.40
C PRO A 205 12.15 -2.81 4.29
N ARG A 206 12.13 -1.67 3.59
CA ARG A 206 13.04 -1.37 2.46
C ARG A 206 14.52 -1.51 2.84
N THR A 207 14.92 -0.97 3.98
CA THR A 207 16.32 -1.03 4.46
C THR A 207 16.75 -2.45 4.80
N THR A 208 15.86 -3.26 5.37
CA THR A 208 16.13 -4.68 5.68
C THR A 208 16.27 -5.51 4.40
N MET A 209 15.35 -5.33 3.44
CA MET A 209 15.43 -6.01 2.14
C MET A 209 16.69 -5.61 1.37
N TRP A 210 17.00 -4.32 1.32
CA TRP A 210 18.23 -3.83 0.67
C TRP A 210 19.50 -4.43 1.27
N ARG A 211 19.56 -4.62 2.60
CA ARG A 211 20.70 -5.27 3.25
C ARG A 211 20.82 -6.75 2.87
N ALA A 212 19.69 -7.46 2.70
CA ALA A 212 19.69 -8.85 2.27
C ALA A 212 20.14 -8.98 0.80
N VAL A 213 19.58 -8.16 -0.08
CA VAL A 213 19.97 -8.07 -1.50
C VAL A 213 21.45 -7.69 -1.63
N LYS A 214 21.93 -6.67 -0.92
CA LYS A 214 23.36 -6.31 -0.95
C LYS A 214 24.30 -7.36 -0.38
N ARG A 215 23.82 -8.20 0.54
CA ARG A 215 24.59 -9.34 1.04
C ARG A 215 24.67 -10.44 -0.02
N LEU A 216 23.56 -10.80 -0.66
CA LEU A 216 23.52 -11.77 -1.75
C LEU A 216 24.38 -11.36 -2.95
N GLU A 217 24.43 -10.06 -3.27
CA GLU A 217 25.32 -9.49 -4.30
C GLU A 217 26.80 -9.68 -3.92
N ARG A 218 27.16 -9.42 -2.65
CA ARG A 218 28.53 -9.64 -2.15
C ARG A 218 28.95 -11.10 -2.20
N GLU A 219 28.02 -12.01 -1.92
CA GLU A 219 28.25 -13.46 -2.03
C GLU A 219 28.29 -13.95 -3.48
N GLY A 220 28.06 -13.06 -4.45
CA GLY A 220 28.12 -13.35 -5.88
C GLY A 220 26.95 -14.19 -6.40
N VAL A 221 25.85 -14.26 -5.65
CA VAL A 221 24.66 -15.06 -5.99
C VAL A 221 23.72 -14.30 -6.92
N ILE A 222 23.68 -12.98 -6.79
CA ILE A 222 22.81 -12.10 -7.58
C ILE A 222 23.56 -10.89 -8.14
N GLU A 223 22.98 -10.28 -9.16
CA GLU A 223 23.40 -9.02 -9.74
C GLU A 223 22.26 -8.01 -9.65
N ILE A 224 22.59 -6.74 -9.41
CA ILE A 224 21.61 -5.65 -9.26
C ILE A 224 21.75 -4.68 -10.42
N GLU A 225 20.68 -4.52 -11.20
CA GLU A 225 20.58 -3.55 -12.28
C GLU A 225 19.53 -2.49 -11.97
N LYS A 226 19.74 -1.25 -12.45
CA LYS A 226 18.70 -0.21 -12.37
C LYS A 226 17.83 -0.26 -13.62
N LYS A 227 16.55 -0.60 -13.45
CA LYS A 227 15.54 -0.61 -14.51
C LYS A 227 14.36 0.27 -14.09
N ASP A 228 14.03 1.27 -14.89
CA ASP A 228 12.86 2.15 -14.67
C ASP A 228 12.76 2.74 -13.25
N LEU A 229 13.89 3.29 -12.74
CA LEU A 229 14.03 3.85 -11.38
C LEU A 229 13.90 2.84 -10.23
N GLN A 230 13.84 1.53 -10.53
CA GLN A 230 13.78 0.45 -9.57
C GLN A 230 15.00 -0.47 -9.67
N ASN A 231 15.30 -1.18 -8.58
CA ASN A 231 16.38 -2.15 -8.54
C ASN A 231 15.83 -3.51 -8.99
N LEU A 232 16.30 -3.98 -10.14
CA LEU A 232 16.07 -5.32 -10.67
C LEU A 232 17.17 -6.24 -10.13
N VAL A 233 16.77 -7.32 -9.49
CA VAL A 233 17.67 -8.33 -8.93
C VAL A 233 17.63 -9.55 -9.83
N LYS A 234 18.78 -9.95 -10.36
CA LYS A 234 18.91 -11.12 -11.22
C LYS A 234 19.76 -12.18 -10.55
N LEU A 235 19.40 -13.45 -10.68
CA LEU A 235 20.30 -14.54 -10.32
C LEU A 235 21.45 -14.58 -11.30
N ARG A 236 22.67 -14.66 -10.75
CA ARG A 236 23.85 -14.87 -11.56
C ARG A 236 23.78 -16.29 -12.10
N LYS A 237 23.57 -16.44 -13.41
CA LYS A 237 23.66 -17.74 -14.08
C LYS A 237 25.08 -18.24 -13.87
N SER A 238 25.23 -19.46 -13.37
CA SER A 238 26.52 -20.11 -13.17
C SER A 238 27.31 -20.09 -14.48
N MET A 239 28.24 -19.16 -14.59
CA MET A 239 29.33 -19.25 -15.55
C MET A 239 30.38 -20.12 -14.85
N GLY A 240 30.31 -21.43 -15.12
CA GLY A 240 31.54 -22.19 -15.26
C GLY A 240 32.25 -21.69 -16.51
N GLU A 241 33.58 -21.69 -16.47
CA GLU A 241 34.52 -21.02 -17.40
C GLU A 241 34.64 -19.54 -17.03
N GLU A 242 35.81 -19.03 -16.59
CA GLU A 242 37.12 -19.16 -17.24
C GLU A 242 38.29 -19.33 -16.24
N GLU A 243 39.39 -19.80 -16.83
CA GLU A 243 40.69 -20.25 -16.30
C GLU A 243 41.52 -19.21 -15.53
#